data_AF-A0A7Z9G9G7-F1
#
_entry.id   AF-A0A7Z9G9G7-F1
#
_cell.length_a   1.000
_cell.length_b   1.000
_cell.length_c   1.000
_cell.angle_alpha   90.00
_cell.angle_beta   90.00
_cell.angle_gamma   90.00
#
_symmetry.space_group_name_H-M   'P 1'
#
loop_
_entity.id
_entity.type
_entity.pdbx_description
1 polymer ?
#
loop_
_entity_poly.entity_id
_entity_poly.type
_entity_poly.pdbx_seq_one_letter_code
_entity_poly.pdbx_strand_id
1 'polypeptide(L)'
;MNLKQVANLAFQLDDVAGATIRKALQKELQSTNDDLLELLRLFLEVNDANFSARYAFFYDTIATHLVLYSINVGDTLVLTGYGKGGYSRKVPVKVYGTYRFKSLDESPMAGGFNMLDLMTFRDLYGYMTQERLKEIDEIRADVGSKDISREDAEDAMFGDNSEPVEETGKSQSFDETAGIDLKTGGTNFSDEISKRVYSNEEIENGPVPNAAIMLADGIKLVDAQKAIQAKIEASNLGLNLVTWRDASGLVGNFIVVIRLVLYVAVFIIFIVALVIINNSLVMSTLERTREIGTMRAIGAQRGFIMRMFLVETGVLSFVFGGLGALLGSGIMMALNQYGIAAWDRITVFMFAGPRLYPELLPKHLFVALGVIIFVGLASTLYPARLATRIAPVVAMQDEE
;
A
#
# COMPACT_ATOMS: atom_id res chain seq x y z
N MET A 1 18.91 -14.84 16.66
CA MET A 1 18.65 -14.74 15.21
C MET A 1 19.72 -15.44 14.35
N ASN A 2 20.96 -15.63 14.84
CA ASN A 2 22.10 -16.16 14.04
C ASN A 2 22.12 -17.68 13.73
N LEU A 3 21.45 -18.54 14.51
CA LEU A 3 21.52 -20.01 14.30
C LEU A 3 20.97 -20.48 12.94
N LYS A 4 19.93 -19.83 12.40
CA LYS A 4 19.41 -20.15 11.06
C LYS A 4 20.38 -19.75 9.93
N GLN A 5 21.24 -18.77 10.17
CA GLN A 5 22.23 -18.31 9.18
C GLN A 5 23.43 -19.26 9.13
N VAL A 6 23.86 -19.83 10.26
CA VAL A 6 24.99 -20.78 10.33
C VAL A 6 24.76 -22.01 9.43
N ALA A 7 23.58 -22.61 9.50
CA ALA A 7 23.26 -23.78 8.69
C ALA A 7 23.22 -23.46 7.18
N ASN A 8 22.67 -22.29 6.80
CA ASN A 8 22.66 -21.85 5.40
C ASN A 8 24.07 -21.53 4.89
N LEU A 9 24.92 -20.93 5.71
CA LEU A 9 26.32 -20.66 5.36
C LEU A 9 27.08 -21.97 5.14
N ALA A 10 26.97 -22.92 6.06
CA ALA A 10 27.62 -24.22 5.94
C ALA A 10 27.13 -25.02 4.71
N PHE A 11 25.85 -24.89 4.34
CA PHE A 11 25.29 -25.56 3.16
C PHE A 11 25.79 -24.99 1.83
N GLN A 12 26.15 -23.71 1.78
CA GLN A 12 26.66 -23.05 0.57
C GLN A 12 28.15 -23.33 0.31
N LEU A 13 28.89 -23.77 1.33
CA LEU A 13 30.31 -24.05 1.21
C LEU A 13 30.52 -25.46 0.67
N ASP A 14 31.19 -25.58 -0.48
CA ASP A 14 31.69 -26.87 -0.96
C ASP A 14 32.76 -27.46 0.01
N ASP A 15 33.08 -28.75 -0.12
CA ASP A 15 34.02 -29.42 0.79
C ASP A 15 35.42 -28.76 0.81
N VAL A 16 35.82 -28.10 -0.28
CA VAL A 16 37.14 -27.49 -0.46
C VAL A 16 37.19 -26.09 0.19
N ALA A 17 36.17 -25.28 -0.06
CA ALA A 17 35.94 -23.98 0.54
C ALA A 17 35.68 -24.12 2.04
N GLY A 18 34.91 -25.13 2.45
CA GLY A 18 34.66 -25.47 3.85
C GLY A 18 35.94 -25.80 4.61
N ALA A 19 36.86 -26.57 4.02
CA ALA A 19 38.16 -26.86 4.62
C ALA A 19 39.08 -25.62 4.72
N THR A 20 39.03 -24.75 3.71
CA THR A 20 39.82 -23.50 3.67
C THR A 20 39.34 -22.51 4.73
N ILE A 21 38.01 -22.31 4.81
CA ILE A 21 37.37 -21.44 5.79
C ILE A 21 37.54 -21.99 7.20
N ARG A 22 37.48 -23.31 7.39
CA ARG A 22 37.75 -23.93 8.71
C ARG A 22 39.13 -23.55 9.24
N LYS A 23 40.18 -23.69 8.42
CA LYS A 23 41.54 -23.31 8.80
C LYS A 23 41.68 -21.81 9.09
N ALA A 24 41.02 -20.98 8.28
CA ALA A 24 41.03 -19.54 8.48
C ALA A 24 40.31 -19.13 9.78
N LEU A 25 39.15 -19.75 10.08
CA LEU A 25 38.38 -19.53 11.30
C LEU A 25 39.10 -20.02 12.55
N GLN A 26 39.78 -21.17 12.49
CA GLN A 26 40.62 -21.66 13.60
C GLN A 26 41.74 -20.68 13.95
N LYS A 27 42.37 -20.08 12.93
CA LYS A 27 43.42 -19.07 13.10
C LYS A 27 42.89 -17.78 13.71
N GLU A 28 41.74 -17.30 13.25
CA GLU A 28 41.13 -16.05 13.73
C GLU A 28 40.55 -16.18 15.14
N LEU A 29 39.89 -17.31 15.44
CA LEU A 29 39.29 -17.58 16.76
C LEU A 29 40.28 -18.16 17.78
N GLN A 30 41.51 -18.46 17.38
CA GLN A 30 42.51 -19.20 18.18
C GLN A 30 41.93 -20.48 18.80
N SER A 31 41.03 -21.16 18.07
CA SER A 31 40.30 -22.33 18.55
C SER A 31 40.85 -23.60 17.92
N THR A 32 40.93 -24.68 18.70
CA THR A 32 41.35 -26.02 18.26
C THR A 32 40.19 -26.87 17.76
N ASN A 33 38.98 -26.32 17.71
CA ASN A 33 37.78 -27.05 17.31
C ASN A 33 37.77 -27.36 15.80
N ASP A 34 37.37 -28.58 15.42
CA ASP A 34 37.32 -29.05 14.03
C ASP A 34 35.92 -28.98 13.41
N ASP A 35 34.88 -28.71 14.19
CA ASP A 35 33.52 -28.54 13.66
C ASP A 35 33.32 -27.14 13.06
N LEU A 36 33.11 -27.10 11.73
CA LEU A 36 32.85 -25.87 10.98
C LEU A 36 31.59 -25.15 11.46
N LEU A 37 30.54 -25.87 11.85
CA LEU A 37 29.29 -25.28 12.35
C LEU A 37 29.52 -24.57 13.68
N GLU A 38 30.30 -25.17 14.56
CA GLU A 38 30.63 -24.59 15.87
C GLU A 38 31.58 -23.39 15.74
N LEU A 39 32.56 -23.46 14.85
CA LEU A 39 33.44 -22.33 14.51
C LEU A 39 32.66 -21.15 13.91
N LEU A 40 31.74 -21.41 12.98
CA LEU A 40 30.87 -20.37 12.41
C LEU A 40 29.94 -19.77 13.47
N ARG A 41 29.41 -20.59 14.38
CA ARG A 41 28.59 -20.11 15.50
C ARG A 41 29.38 -19.16 16.40
N LEU A 42 30.58 -19.54 16.81
CA LEU A 42 31.48 -18.72 17.64
C LEU A 42 31.92 -17.45 16.91
N PHE A 43 32.19 -17.53 15.62
CA PHE A 43 32.52 -16.38 14.78
C PHE A 43 31.37 -15.36 14.68
N LEU A 44 30.13 -15.82 14.64
CA LEU A 44 28.95 -14.95 14.58
C LEU A 44 28.52 -14.39 15.95
N GLU A 45 29.23 -14.70 17.04
CA GLU A 45 29.03 -14.05 18.35
C GLU A 45 29.80 -12.71 18.41
N VAL A 46 29.14 -11.66 17.94
CA VAL A 46 29.76 -10.34 17.77
C VAL A 46 29.43 -9.40 18.94
N ASN A 47 30.42 -8.61 19.36
CA ASN A 47 30.32 -7.53 20.33
C ASN A 47 31.03 -6.27 19.81
N ASP A 48 30.89 -5.14 20.50
CA ASP A 48 31.43 -3.85 20.03
C ASP A 48 32.96 -3.86 19.84
N ALA A 49 33.69 -4.71 20.57
CA ALA A 49 35.15 -4.80 20.48
C ALA A 49 35.65 -5.64 19.30
N ASN A 50 34.86 -6.63 18.84
CA ASN A 50 35.27 -7.57 17.80
C ASN A 50 34.52 -7.38 16.46
N PHE A 51 33.49 -6.52 16.41
CA PHE A 51 32.65 -6.29 15.23
C PHE A 51 33.47 -5.93 13.99
N SER A 52 34.31 -4.90 14.07
CA SER A 52 35.05 -4.41 12.90
C SER A 52 36.02 -5.45 12.32
N ALA A 53 36.72 -6.20 13.18
CA ALA A 53 37.67 -7.22 12.75
C ALA A 53 36.95 -8.41 12.09
N ARG A 54 35.88 -8.91 12.72
CA ARG A 54 35.08 -10.01 12.19
C ARG A 54 34.32 -9.63 10.93
N TYR A 55 33.84 -8.38 10.84
CA TYR A 55 33.22 -7.86 9.63
C TYR A 55 34.21 -7.89 8.44
N ALA A 56 35.42 -7.37 8.64
CA ALA A 56 36.44 -7.38 7.60
C ALA A 56 36.82 -8.81 7.18
N PHE A 57 37.06 -9.70 8.17
CA PHE A 57 37.38 -11.10 7.92
C PHE A 57 36.28 -11.84 7.15
N PHE A 58 35.00 -11.58 7.49
CA PHE A 58 33.88 -12.20 6.81
C PHE A 58 33.86 -11.86 5.33
N TYR A 59 34.02 -10.58 4.96
CA TYR A 59 33.98 -10.16 3.56
C TYR A 59 35.24 -10.53 2.76
N ASP A 60 36.39 -10.64 3.41
CA ASP A 60 37.65 -11.00 2.77
C ASP A 60 37.77 -12.51 2.50
N THR A 61 37.39 -13.34 3.49
CA THR A 61 37.65 -14.78 3.47
C THR A 61 36.40 -15.63 3.26
N ILE A 62 35.28 -15.31 3.92
CA ILE A 62 34.09 -16.17 3.90
C ILE A 62 33.18 -15.82 2.71
N ALA A 63 32.95 -14.53 2.47
CA ALA A 63 32.05 -14.03 1.45
C ALA A 63 32.46 -14.39 0.02
N THR A 64 33.75 -14.54 -0.25
CA THR A 64 34.29 -14.93 -1.57
C THR A 64 33.87 -16.33 -2.00
N HIS A 65 33.50 -17.17 -1.05
CA HIS A 65 33.02 -18.54 -1.27
C HIS A 65 31.51 -18.69 -1.09
N LEU A 66 30.79 -17.58 -0.88
CA LEU A 66 29.35 -17.59 -0.70
C LEU A 66 28.64 -16.91 -1.86
N VAL A 67 27.47 -17.44 -2.21
CA VAL A 67 26.55 -16.75 -3.11
C VAL A 67 25.80 -15.72 -2.28
N LEU A 68 26.40 -14.54 -2.12
CA LEU A 68 25.83 -13.45 -1.33
C LEU A 68 24.52 -12.93 -1.93
N TYR A 69 24.41 -12.94 -3.26
CA TYR A 69 23.24 -12.52 -4.01
C TYR A 69 22.88 -13.62 -5.00
N SER A 70 21.60 -14.00 -5.03
CA SER A 70 21.09 -14.99 -5.99
C SER A 70 21.08 -14.48 -7.44
N ILE A 71 21.27 -13.18 -7.64
CA ILE A 71 21.22 -12.48 -8.92
C ILE A 71 22.34 -11.43 -8.91
N ASN A 72 23.20 -11.45 -9.93
CA ASN A 72 24.25 -10.47 -10.12
C ASN A 72 23.89 -9.45 -11.21
N VAL A 73 24.52 -8.28 -11.13
CA VAL A 73 24.42 -7.27 -12.20
C VAL A 73 25.11 -7.82 -13.45
N GLY A 74 24.39 -7.82 -14.56
CA GLY A 74 24.82 -8.41 -15.82
C GLY A 74 24.14 -9.73 -16.16
N ASP A 75 23.55 -10.42 -15.18
CA ASP A 75 22.80 -11.65 -15.40
C ASP A 75 21.56 -11.39 -16.26
N THR A 76 21.16 -12.36 -17.08
CA THR A 76 19.93 -12.30 -17.86
C THR A 76 18.89 -13.23 -17.24
N LEU A 77 17.78 -12.66 -16.80
CA LEU A 77 16.67 -13.37 -16.17
C LEU A 77 15.49 -13.45 -17.13
N VAL A 78 14.89 -14.64 -17.27
CA VAL A 78 13.67 -14.79 -18.06
C VAL A 78 12.48 -14.44 -17.17
N LEU A 79 11.90 -13.27 -17.39
CA LEU A 79 10.67 -12.86 -16.73
C LEU A 79 9.48 -13.51 -17.44
N THR A 80 8.56 -14.08 -16.67
CA THR A 80 7.31 -14.62 -17.19
C THR A 80 6.15 -13.75 -16.72
N GLY A 81 5.42 -13.17 -17.66
CA GLY A 81 4.25 -12.33 -17.41
C GLY A 81 3.00 -12.95 -18.05
N TYR A 82 1.84 -12.71 -17.45
CA TYR A 82 0.56 -13.09 -18.02
C TYR A 82 -0.09 -11.86 -18.65
N GLY A 83 -0.25 -11.88 -19.97
CA GLY A 83 -0.92 -10.79 -20.69
C GLY A 83 -2.44 -10.81 -20.50
N LYS A 84 -3.14 -9.80 -21.02
CA LYS A 84 -4.63 -9.73 -20.96
C LYS A 84 -5.34 -10.96 -21.53
N GLY A 85 -4.74 -11.65 -22.49
CA GLY A 85 -5.28 -12.88 -23.09
C GLY A 85 -5.04 -14.16 -22.27
N GLY A 86 -4.44 -14.08 -21.07
CA GLY A 86 -4.16 -15.24 -20.22
C GLY A 86 -2.95 -16.07 -20.64
N TYR A 87 -2.37 -15.82 -21.81
CA TYR A 87 -1.14 -16.47 -22.27
C TYR A 87 0.07 -15.94 -21.50
N SER A 88 0.96 -16.87 -21.11
CA SER A 88 2.24 -16.52 -20.51
C SER A 88 3.23 -16.10 -21.59
N ARG A 89 3.84 -14.94 -21.40
CA ARG A 89 4.94 -14.42 -22.23
C ARG A 89 6.22 -14.46 -21.43
N LYS A 90 7.30 -14.85 -22.11
CA LYS A 90 8.64 -14.93 -21.53
C LYS A 90 9.52 -13.90 -22.21
N VAL A 91 10.14 -13.03 -21.41
CA VAL A 91 11.03 -11.97 -21.90
C VAL A 91 12.37 -12.08 -21.17
N PRO A 92 13.49 -12.26 -21.88
CA PRO A 92 14.81 -12.22 -21.26
C PRO A 92 15.19 -10.77 -20.93
N VAL A 93 15.51 -10.51 -19.67
CA VAL A 93 15.80 -9.17 -19.14
C VAL A 93 17.15 -9.17 -18.46
N LYS A 94 18.01 -8.25 -18.89
CA LYS A 94 19.31 -8.07 -18.26
C LYS A 94 19.18 -7.28 -16.97
N VAL A 95 19.85 -7.75 -15.92
CA VAL A 95 19.88 -7.07 -14.61
C VAL A 95 20.91 -5.95 -14.67
N TYR A 96 20.46 -4.71 -14.68
CA TYR A 96 21.34 -3.54 -14.71
C TYR A 96 21.81 -3.08 -13.32
N GLY A 97 21.07 -3.44 -12.27
CA GLY A 97 21.36 -3.00 -10.92
C GLY A 97 20.30 -3.45 -9.93
N THR A 98 20.63 -3.32 -8.65
CA THR A 98 19.67 -3.42 -7.56
C THR A 98 19.46 -2.01 -6.99
N TYR A 99 18.23 -1.71 -6.59
CA TYR A 99 17.91 -0.45 -5.92
C TYR A 99 17.44 -0.74 -4.49
N ARG A 100 17.51 0.31 -3.68
CA ARG A 100 17.18 0.25 -2.27
C ARG A 100 16.32 1.45 -1.90
N PHE A 101 15.15 1.21 -1.32
CA PHE A 101 14.24 2.25 -0.88
C PHE A 101 14.64 2.78 0.50
N LYS A 102 15.17 4.00 0.53
CA LYS A 102 15.66 4.69 1.75
C LYS A 102 14.76 4.60 3.00
N SER A 103 13.44 4.38 2.85
CA SER A 103 12.49 4.27 3.96
C SER A 103 11.66 2.98 4.00
N LEU A 104 11.66 2.17 2.95
CA LEU A 104 10.77 1.01 2.80
C LEU A 104 11.50 -0.33 2.79
N ASP A 105 12.84 -0.34 2.85
CA ASP A 105 13.67 -1.54 2.76
C ASP A 105 13.37 -2.62 3.81
N GLU A 106 13.00 -2.20 5.02
CA GLU A 106 12.66 -3.14 6.07
C GLU A 106 11.33 -3.84 5.81
N SER A 107 10.51 -3.35 4.87
CA SER A 107 9.24 -3.96 4.53
C SER A 107 9.39 -5.07 3.49
N PRO A 108 8.98 -6.31 3.83
CA PRO A 108 8.85 -7.39 2.86
C PRO A 108 7.87 -7.06 1.72
N MET A 109 6.91 -6.18 1.97
CA MET A 109 5.90 -5.78 0.97
C MET A 109 6.51 -4.88 -0.09
N ALA A 110 7.40 -3.96 0.28
CA ALA A 110 8.08 -3.10 -0.68
C ALA A 110 9.06 -3.90 -1.57
N GLY A 111 9.75 -4.88 -0.98
CA GLY A 111 10.62 -5.81 -1.72
C GLY A 111 9.87 -6.73 -2.69
N GLY A 112 8.54 -6.83 -2.59
CA GLY A 112 7.71 -7.56 -3.56
C GLY A 112 7.49 -6.81 -4.89
N PHE A 113 7.85 -5.53 -4.97
CA PHE A 113 7.71 -4.73 -6.18
C PHE A 113 9.06 -4.57 -6.89
N ASN A 114 9.08 -4.86 -8.20
CA ASN A 114 10.23 -4.64 -9.06
C ASN A 114 9.96 -3.43 -9.96
N MET A 115 10.94 -2.54 -10.08
CA MET A 115 10.96 -1.53 -11.14
C MET A 115 11.42 -2.19 -12.44
N LEU A 116 10.57 -2.11 -13.45
CA LEU A 116 10.81 -2.63 -14.79
C LEU A 116 10.72 -1.45 -15.77
N ASP A 117 11.49 -1.50 -16.85
CA ASP A 117 11.31 -0.55 -17.93
C ASP A 117 9.94 -0.75 -18.62
N LEU A 118 9.45 0.32 -19.25
CA LEU A 118 8.12 0.36 -19.84
C LEU A 118 7.96 -0.61 -21.02
N MET A 119 9.04 -0.92 -21.74
CA MET A 119 8.97 -1.75 -22.94
C MET A 119 8.91 -3.22 -22.60
N THR A 120 9.77 -3.67 -21.69
CA THR A 120 9.69 -5.02 -21.15
C THR A 120 8.32 -5.25 -20.50
N PHE A 121 7.76 -4.24 -19.82
CA PHE A 121 6.39 -4.33 -19.32
C PHE A 121 5.38 -4.52 -20.46
N ARG A 122 5.48 -3.72 -21.53
CA ARG A 122 4.58 -3.80 -22.69
C ARG A 122 4.63 -5.18 -23.36
N ASP A 123 5.82 -5.74 -23.52
CA ASP A 123 6.04 -7.06 -24.11
C ASP A 123 5.48 -8.19 -23.24
N LEU A 124 5.72 -8.14 -21.93
CA LEU A 124 5.17 -9.09 -20.96
C LEU A 124 3.63 -9.03 -20.91
N TYR A 125 3.06 -7.83 -21.01
CA TYR A 125 1.62 -7.60 -21.00
C TYR A 125 0.95 -7.93 -22.35
N GLY A 126 1.74 -8.06 -23.41
CA GLY A 126 1.31 -8.44 -24.74
C GLY A 126 0.76 -7.31 -25.60
N TYR A 127 1.22 -6.07 -25.39
CA TYR A 127 0.86 -4.97 -26.29
C TYR A 127 1.47 -5.17 -27.68
N MET A 128 0.71 -4.79 -28.70
CA MET A 128 1.15 -4.81 -30.10
C MET A 128 2.00 -3.57 -30.35
N THR A 129 3.30 -3.75 -30.60
CA THR A 129 4.19 -2.66 -31.04
C THR A 129 4.02 -2.43 -32.55
N GLN A 130 4.39 -1.24 -33.03
CA GLN A 130 4.32 -0.90 -34.47
C GLN A 130 5.18 -1.86 -35.33
N GLU A 131 6.34 -2.26 -34.84
CA GLU A 131 7.19 -3.26 -35.50
C GLU A 131 6.49 -4.61 -35.60
N ARG A 132 5.79 -5.05 -34.54
CA ARG A 132 5.05 -6.32 -34.54
C ARG A 132 3.82 -6.30 -35.43
N LEU A 133 3.17 -5.15 -35.56
CA LEU A 133 2.10 -4.97 -36.54
C LEU A 133 2.67 -5.11 -37.96
N LYS A 134 3.81 -4.47 -38.25
CA LYS A 134 4.50 -4.61 -39.54
C LYS A 134 4.96 -6.04 -39.82
N GLU A 135 5.55 -6.72 -38.84
CA GLU A 135 5.98 -8.12 -38.96
C GLU A 135 4.78 -9.04 -39.24
N ILE A 136 3.66 -8.84 -38.53
CA ILE A 136 2.42 -9.59 -38.79
C ILE A 136 1.86 -9.26 -40.18
N ASP A 137 1.90 -8.00 -40.61
CA ASP A 137 1.45 -7.59 -41.94
C ASP A 137 2.34 -8.18 -43.05
N GLU A 138 3.66 -8.27 -42.84
CA GLU A 138 4.61 -8.94 -43.73
C GLU A 138 4.34 -10.45 -43.79
N ILE A 139 4.14 -11.11 -42.65
CA ILE A 139 3.75 -12.53 -42.60
C ILE A 139 2.41 -12.76 -43.30
N ARG A 140 1.43 -11.87 -43.10
CA ARG A 140 0.13 -11.94 -43.79
C ARG A 140 0.26 -11.78 -45.29
N ALA A 141 1.14 -10.89 -45.75
CA ALA A 141 1.44 -10.69 -47.16
C ALA A 141 2.10 -11.94 -47.78
N ASP A 142 3.02 -12.58 -47.06
CA ASP A 142 3.69 -13.82 -47.49
C ASP A 142 2.75 -15.03 -47.50
N VAL A 143 1.84 -15.13 -46.51
CA VAL A 143 0.87 -16.24 -46.40
C VAL A 143 -0.38 -16.01 -47.27
N GLY A 144 -0.54 -14.81 -47.83
CA GLY A 144 -1.68 -14.47 -48.71
C GLY A 144 -3.02 -14.44 -47.98
N SER A 145 -3.05 -14.17 -46.66
CA SER A 145 -4.29 -14.17 -45.88
C SER A 145 -5.15 -12.93 -46.17
N LYS A 146 -6.42 -13.12 -46.53
CA LYS A 146 -7.42 -12.04 -46.59
C LYS A 146 -8.19 -11.97 -45.27
N ASP A 147 -8.23 -10.80 -44.65
CA ASP A 147 -9.06 -10.55 -43.46
C ASP A 147 -10.51 -10.34 -43.91
N ILE A 148 -11.39 -11.28 -43.57
CA ILE A 148 -12.81 -11.20 -43.90
C ILE A 148 -13.56 -10.79 -42.64
N SER A 149 -14.31 -9.69 -42.72
CA SER A 149 -15.12 -9.23 -41.59
C SER A 149 -16.19 -10.27 -41.26
N ARG A 150 -16.64 -10.33 -40.00
CA ARG A 150 -17.67 -11.30 -39.59
C ARG A 150 -18.98 -11.16 -40.38
N GLU A 151 -19.27 -9.96 -40.85
CA GLU A 151 -20.47 -9.62 -41.62
C GLU A 151 -20.36 -10.12 -43.08
N ASP A 152 -19.15 -10.16 -43.62
CA ASP A 152 -18.86 -10.59 -44.99
C ASP A 152 -18.40 -12.06 -45.08
N ALA A 153 -18.26 -12.74 -43.94
CA ALA A 153 -17.71 -14.09 -43.83
C ALA A 153 -18.58 -15.16 -44.51
N GLU A 154 -19.91 -14.98 -44.51
CA GLU A 154 -20.84 -15.91 -45.15
C GLU A 154 -20.77 -15.81 -46.68
N ASP A 155 -20.80 -14.58 -47.22
CA ASP A 155 -20.71 -14.34 -48.66
C ASP A 155 -19.34 -14.68 -49.23
N ALA A 156 -18.25 -14.45 -48.49
CA ALA A 156 -16.90 -14.78 -48.94
C ALA A 156 -16.61 -16.30 -48.96
N MET A 157 -17.29 -17.08 -48.12
CA MET A 157 -17.11 -18.53 -48.02
C MET A 157 -18.14 -19.31 -48.84
N PHE A 158 -19.34 -18.77 -49.03
CA PHE A 158 -20.50 -19.50 -49.59
C PHE A 158 -21.28 -18.73 -50.68
N GLY A 159 -20.88 -17.51 -51.03
CA GLY A 159 -21.52 -16.70 -52.08
C GLY A 159 -21.12 -17.10 -53.51
N ASP A 160 -21.91 -16.67 -54.50
CA ASP A 160 -21.77 -17.07 -55.92
C ASP A 160 -20.44 -16.65 -56.59
N ASN A 161 -19.71 -15.70 -55.97
CA ASN A 161 -18.38 -15.25 -56.38
C ASN A 161 -17.24 -15.86 -55.54
N SER A 162 -17.52 -16.90 -54.74
CA SER A 162 -16.47 -17.61 -54.02
C SER A 162 -15.54 -18.28 -55.04
N GLU A 163 -14.31 -17.77 -55.19
CA GLU A 163 -13.27 -18.50 -55.91
C GLU A 163 -13.07 -19.84 -55.18
N PRO A 164 -13.13 -21.00 -55.87
CA PRO A 164 -12.75 -22.24 -55.25
C PRO A 164 -11.31 -22.07 -54.77
N VAL A 165 -11.08 -22.24 -53.48
CA VAL A 165 -9.72 -22.32 -52.94
C VAL A 165 -9.12 -23.61 -53.47
N GLU A 166 -8.64 -23.60 -54.72
CA GLU A 166 -7.66 -24.59 -55.13
C GLU A 166 -6.42 -24.35 -54.26
N GLU A 167 -5.99 -25.40 -53.56
CA GLU A 167 -4.62 -25.54 -53.10
C GLU A 167 -3.67 -25.52 -54.31
N THR A 168 -3.49 -24.37 -54.94
CA THR A 168 -2.46 -24.13 -55.97
C THR A 168 -1.40 -23.14 -55.49
N GLY A 169 -1.31 -22.91 -54.18
CA GLY A 169 -0.03 -22.65 -53.56
C GLY A 169 0.69 -23.99 -53.40
N LYS A 170 1.70 -24.28 -54.23
CA LYS A 170 2.71 -25.27 -53.86
C LYS A 170 3.04 -25.02 -52.39
N SER A 171 3.04 -26.05 -51.54
CA SER A 171 3.71 -25.92 -50.26
C SER A 171 5.18 -25.62 -50.55
N GLN A 172 5.51 -24.33 -50.69
CA GLN A 172 6.77 -23.88 -50.16
C GLN A 172 6.63 -24.21 -48.69
N SER A 173 7.32 -25.27 -48.27
CA SER A 173 7.41 -25.59 -46.86
C SER A 173 7.78 -24.28 -46.18
N PHE A 174 6.89 -23.78 -45.33
CA PHE A 174 7.27 -22.79 -44.36
C PHE A 174 8.31 -23.50 -43.50
N ASP A 175 9.58 -23.30 -43.82
CA ASP A 175 10.66 -23.80 -43.00
C ASP A 175 10.73 -22.86 -41.81
N GLU A 176 9.85 -23.13 -40.84
CA GLU A 176 9.78 -22.53 -39.50
C GLU A 176 11.15 -22.52 -38.80
N THR A 177 12.12 -23.29 -39.34
CA THR A 177 13.45 -23.50 -38.81
C THR A 177 14.59 -23.03 -39.74
N ALA A 178 14.32 -22.43 -40.91
CA ALA A 178 15.36 -22.04 -41.87
C ALA A 178 16.37 -21.01 -41.31
N GLY A 179 15.99 -20.26 -40.26
CA GLY A 179 16.87 -19.35 -39.51
C GLY A 179 17.15 -19.78 -38.07
N ILE A 180 16.67 -20.95 -37.65
CA ILE A 180 16.77 -21.45 -36.28
C ILE A 180 17.78 -22.60 -36.28
N ASP A 181 18.98 -22.33 -35.77
CA ASP A 181 19.95 -23.39 -35.49
C ASP A 181 19.41 -24.27 -34.33
N LEU A 182 18.78 -25.38 -34.70
CA LEU A 182 18.15 -26.35 -33.81
C LEU A 182 19.14 -27.00 -32.80
N LYS A 183 20.45 -26.82 -33.00
CA LYS A 183 21.47 -27.27 -32.04
C LYS A 183 21.72 -26.26 -30.91
N THR A 184 21.33 -25.00 -31.06
CA THR A 184 21.56 -23.91 -30.07
C THR A 184 20.28 -23.36 -29.45
N GLY A 185 19.10 -23.83 -29.88
CA GLY A 185 17.83 -23.53 -29.22
C GLY A 185 17.26 -22.14 -29.50
N GLY A 186 17.63 -21.51 -30.62
CA GLY A 186 17.09 -20.21 -31.00
C GLY A 186 17.73 -19.05 -30.22
N THR A 187 19.05 -18.88 -30.38
CA THR A 187 19.79 -17.75 -29.79
C THR A 187 19.35 -16.39 -30.33
N ASN A 188 18.71 -16.33 -31.50
CA ASN A 188 18.42 -15.06 -32.16
C ASN A 188 17.27 -14.29 -31.51
N PHE A 189 16.15 -14.93 -31.13
CA PHE A 189 15.00 -14.21 -30.57
C PHE A 189 15.30 -13.62 -29.18
N SER A 190 16.06 -14.34 -28.35
CA SER A 190 16.49 -13.84 -27.03
C SER A 190 17.60 -12.80 -27.10
N ASP A 191 18.52 -12.91 -28.07
CA ASP A 191 19.56 -11.90 -28.28
C ASP A 191 19.01 -10.61 -28.87
N GLU A 192 18.00 -10.69 -29.74
CA GLU A 192 17.39 -9.50 -30.35
C GLU A 192 16.70 -8.62 -29.30
N ILE A 193 15.90 -9.23 -28.42
CA ILE A 193 15.17 -8.51 -27.37
C ILE A 193 16.13 -7.93 -26.32
N SER A 194 17.18 -8.68 -25.94
CA SER A 194 18.14 -8.22 -24.92
C SER A 194 19.11 -7.13 -25.41
N LYS A 195 19.30 -7.00 -26.74
CA LYS A 195 20.12 -5.95 -27.37
C LYS A 195 19.29 -4.82 -27.99
N ARG A 196 17.96 -4.90 -27.97
CA ARG A 196 17.08 -3.90 -28.56
C ARG A 196 17.22 -2.56 -27.84
N VAL A 197 17.61 -1.54 -28.59
CA VAL A 197 17.67 -0.14 -28.14
C VAL A 197 16.43 0.56 -28.68
N TYR A 198 15.53 0.95 -27.78
CA TYR A 198 14.28 1.61 -28.16
C TYR A 198 14.53 3.06 -28.59
N SER A 199 13.85 3.49 -29.65
CA SER A 199 13.89 4.89 -30.09
C SER A 199 13.02 5.79 -29.20
N ASN A 200 13.34 7.08 -29.08
CA ASN A 200 12.52 8.04 -28.32
C ASN A 200 11.07 8.07 -28.83
N GLU A 201 10.86 7.85 -30.13
CA GLU A 201 9.53 7.85 -30.74
C GLU A 201 8.68 6.66 -30.29
N GLU A 202 9.27 5.47 -30.09
CA GLU A 202 8.56 4.31 -29.52
C GLU A 202 8.26 4.50 -28.03
N ILE A 203 9.18 5.15 -27.30
CA ILE A 203 9.01 5.46 -25.88
C ILE A 203 7.82 6.41 -25.70
N GLU A 204 7.76 7.48 -26.51
CA GLU A 204 6.75 8.54 -26.41
C GLU A 204 5.40 8.16 -27.04
N ASN A 205 5.38 7.42 -28.15
CA ASN A 205 4.13 7.10 -28.89
C ASN A 205 3.55 5.71 -28.57
N GLY A 206 4.17 4.93 -27.68
CA GLY A 206 3.63 3.63 -27.30
C GLY A 206 2.44 3.73 -26.32
N PRO A 207 1.67 2.63 -26.15
CA PRO A 207 0.52 2.61 -25.25
C PRO A 207 0.96 2.89 -23.80
N VAL A 208 0.35 3.89 -23.16
CA VAL A 208 0.54 4.18 -21.74
C VAL A 208 -0.58 3.49 -20.96
N PRO A 209 -0.29 2.44 -20.16
CA PRO A 209 -1.33 1.65 -19.52
C PRO A 209 -2.05 2.41 -18.41
N ASN A 210 -1.33 3.27 -17.68
CA ASN A 210 -1.85 4.07 -16.58
C ASN A 210 -1.20 5.46 -16.60
N ALA A 211 -2.00 6.49 -16.35
CA ALA A 211 -1.51 7.84 -16.12
C ALA A 211 -1.95 8.30 -14.73
N ALA A 212 -1.00 8.81 -13.95
CA ALA A 212 -1.29 9.38 -12.64
C ALA A 212 -1.48 10.90 -12.78
N ILE A 213 -2.59 11.41 -12.22
CA ILE A 213 -2.86 12.85 -12.17
C ILE A 213 -2.74 13.28 -10.71
N MET A 214 -1.77 14.11 -10.39
CA MET A 214 -1.66 14.74 -9.07
C MET A 214 -2.50 16.01 -9.05
N LEU A 215 -3.43 16.08 -8.09
CA LEU A 215 -4.25 17.26 -7.88
C LEU A 215 -3.47 18.31 -7.08
N ALA A 216 -3.63 19.57 -7.44
CA ALA A 216 -3.13 20.69 -6.65
C ALA A 216 -3.89 20.82 -5.31
N ASP A 217 -3.23 21.43 -4.33
CA ASP A 217 -3.79 21.62 -3.00
C ASP A 217 -5.11 22.41 -3.02
N GLY A 218 -6.06 21.98 -2.21
CA GLY A 218 -7.38 22.61 -2.09
C GLY A 218 -8.45 22.09 -3.06
N ILE A 219 -8.09 21.29 -4.07
CA ILE A 219 -9.06 20.67 -4.97
C ILE A 219 -9.68 19.43 -4.30
N LYS A 220 -11.00 19.39 -4.18
CA LYS A 220 -11.70 18.20 -3.67
C LYS A 220 -11.63 17.08 -4.69
N LEU A 221 -11.20 15.90 -4.25
CA LEU A 221 -11.09 14.69 -5.08
C LEU A 221 -12.39 14.39 -5.84
N VAL A 222 -13.55 14.52 -5.19
CA VAL A 222 -14.86 14.21 -5.78
C VAL A 222 -15.20 15.15 -6.94
N ASP A 223 -14.89 16.44 -6.78
CA ASP A 223 -15.18 17.45 -7.80
C ASP A 223 -14.25 17.29 -9.00
N ALA A 224 -12.97 17.03 -8.74
CA ALA A 224 -11.98 16.70 -9.78
C ALA A 224 -12.35 15.42 -10.53
N GLN A 225 -12.76 14.38 -9.82
CA GLN A 225 -13.16 13.11 -10.42
C GLN A 225 -14.35 13.30 -11.38
N LYS A 226 -15.38 14.03 -10.96
CA LYS A 226 -16.52 14.36 -11.83
C LYS A 226 -16.11 15.15 -13.06
N ALA A 227 -15.25 16.17 -12.90
CA ALA A 227 -14.80 17.00 -14.01
C ALA A 227 -13.94 16.21 -15.03
N ILE A 228 -13.07 15.33 -14.54
CA ILE A 228 -12.22 14.47 -15.39
C ILE A 228 -13.07 13.42 -16.09
N GLN A 229 -13.99 12.77 -15.36
CA GLN A 229 -14.90 11.78 -15.93
C GLN A 229 -15.74 12.36 -17.07
N ALA A 230 -16.30 13.56 -16.88
CA ALA A 230 -17.06 14.25 -17.93
C ALA A 230 -16.22 14.53 -19.18
N LYS A 231 -14.93 14.88 -19.02
CA LYS A 231 -14.01 15.09 -20.16
C LYS A 231 -13.65 13.78 -20.87
N ILE A 232 -13.50 12.68 -20.12
CA ILE A 232 -13.23 11.34 -20.68
C ILE A 232 -14.42 10.88 -21.53
N GLU A 233 -15.63 11.03 -21.01
CA GLU A 233 -16.88 10.68 -21.72
C GLU A 233 -17.07 11.55 -22.96
N ALA A 234 -16.81 12.86 -22.86
CA ALA A 234 -16.90 13.77 -24.00
C ALA A 234 -15.88 13.47 -25.13
N SER A 235 -14.71 12.93 -24.76
CA SER A 235 -13.63 12.63 -25.71
C SER A 235 -13.65 11.18 -26.21
N ASN A 236 -14.59 10.36 -25.71
CA ASN A 236 -14.73 8.93 -26.01
C ASN A 236 -13.41 8.14 -25.93
N LEU A 237 -12.56 8.47 -24.97
CA LEU A 237 -11.19 7.93 -24.88
C LEU A 237 -11.11 6.49 -24.31
N GLY A 238 -12.24 5.90 -23.90
CA GLY A 238 -12.27 4.54 -23.33
C GLY A 238 -11.42 4.37 -22.06
N LEU A 239 -11.13 5.46 -21.34
CA LEU A 239 -10.29 5.48 -20.15
C LEU A 239 -11.11 5.18 -18.89
N ASN A 240 -10.56 4.34 -18.01
CA ASN A 240 -11.15 4.09 -16.69
C ASN A 240 -10.48 4.98 -15.64
N LEU A 241 -11.24 5.94 -15.11
CA LEU A 241 -10.79 6.80 -14.02
C LEU A 241 -10.89 6.06 -12.68
N VAL A 242 -9.75 5.82 -12.03
CA VAL A 242 -9.67 5.17 -10.71
C VAL A 242 -8.95 6.08 -9.71
N THR A 243 -9.38 6.06 -8.44
CA THR A 243 -8.67 6.81 -7.40
C THR A 243 -7.40 6.06 -6.99
N TRP A 244 -6.43 6.77 -6.40
CA TRP A 244 -5.22 6.12 -5.89
C TRP A 244 -5.53 5.00 -4.88
N ARG A 245 -6.63 5.12 -4.13
CA ARG A 245 -7.04 4.10 -3.15
C ARG A 245 -7.49 2.83 -3.84
N ASP A 246 -8.31 2.97 -4.87
CA ASP A 246 -8.79 1.83 -5.66
C ASP A 246 -7.63 1.20 -6.44
N ALA A 247 -6.74 2.03 -6.99
CA ALA A 247 -5.54 1.59 -7.70
C ALA A 247 -4.53 0.88 -6.77
N SER A 248 -4.46 1.27 -5.49
CA SER A 248 -3.59 0.62 -4.49
C SER A 248 -4.09 -0.76 -4.04
N GLY A 249 -5.29 -1.17 -4.46
CA GLY A 249 -5.86 -2.48 -4.21
C GLY A 249 -5.87 -2.86 -2.73
N LEU A 250 -5.18 -3.95 -2.40
CA LEU A 250 -5.14 -4.54 -1.06
C LEU A 250 -4.59 -3.57 0.00
N VAL A 251 -3.63 -2.72 -0.36
CA VAL A 251 -3.04 -1.71 0.55
C VAL A 251 -4.07 -0.64 0.91
N GLY A 252 -4.84 -0.16 -0.08
CA GLY A 252 -5.90 0.83 0.14
C GLY A 252 -6.99 0.31 1.07
N ASN A 253 -7.37 -0.96 0.91
CA ASN A 253 -8.38 -1.60 1.75
C ASN A 253 -7.93 -1.70 3.22
N PHE A 254 -6.67 -2.00 3.49
CA PHE A 254 -6.15 -2.01 4.86
C PHE A 254 -6.26 -0.65 5.55
N ILE A 255 -5.97 0.44 4.84
CA ILE A 255 -6.11 1.80 5.39
C ILE A 255 -7.56 2.08 5.80
N VAL A 256 -8.53 1.62 5.01
CA VAL A 256 -9.97 1.77 5.32
C VAL A 256 -10.35 0.97 6.56
N VAL A 257 -9.92 -0.29 6.65
CA VAL A 257 -10.22 -1.16 7.79
C VAL A 257 -9.63 -0.59 9.09
N ILE A 258 -8.37 -0.16 9.08
CA ILE A 258 -7.74 0.43 10.28
C ILE A 258 -8.45 1.71 10.69
N ARG A 259 -8.81 2.57 9.73
CA ARG A 259 -9.57 3.78 10.02
C ARG A 259 -10.93 3.46 10.64
N LEU A 260 -11.63 2.44 10.12
CA LEU A 260 -12.90 1.99 10.68
C LEU A 260 -12.73 1.52 12.13
N VAL A 261 -11.73 0.68 12.40
CA VAL A 261 -11.43 0.20 13.77
C VAL A 261 -11.16 1.36 14.73
N LEU A 262 -10.35 2.34 14.31
CA LEU A 262 -10.08 3.54 15.12
C LEU A 262 -11.35 4.38 15.36
N TYR A 263 -12.20 4.55 14.35
CA TYR A 263 -13.47 5.26 14.53
C TYR A 263 -14.44 4.52 15.44
N VAL A 264 -14.50 3.19 15.37
CA VAL A 264 -15.29 2.38 16.31
C VAL A 264 -14.75 2.52 17.74
N ALA A 265 -13.43 2.48 17.93
CA ALA A 265 -12.82 2.70 19.24
C ALA A 265 -13.16 4.08 19.82
N VAL A 266 -13.03 5.14 18.99
CA VAL A 266 -13.41 6.51 19.37
C VAL A 266 -14.91 6.60 19.69
N PHE A 267 -15.76 5.93 18.93
CA PHE A 267 -17.21 5.88 19.17
C PHE A 267 -17.53 5.24 20.52
N ILE A 268 -16.88 4.13 20.88
CA ILE A 268 -17.03 3.48 22.18
C ILE A 268 -16.61 4.44 23.31
N ILE A 269 -15.50 5.16 23.16
CA ILE A 269 -15.05 6.16 24.14
C ILE A 269 -16.12 7.25 24.34
N PHE A 270 -16.76 7.71 23.26
CA PHE A 270 -17.85 8.70 23.38
C PHE A 270 -19.09 8.14 24.09
N ILE A 271 -19.46 6.88 23.88
CA ILE A 271 -20.55 6.24 24.63
C ILE A 271 -20.23 6.19 26.12
N VAL A 272 -19.00 5.77 26.47
CA VAL A 272 -18.55 5.71 27.87
C VAL A 272 -18.57 7.10 28.49
N ALA A 273 -18.05 8.12 27.80
CA ALA A 273 -18.09 9.51 28.25
C ALA A 273 -19.53 10.00 28.47
N LEU A 274 -20.45 9.68 27.55
CA LEU A 274 -21.86 10.03 27.67
C LEU A 274 -22.47 9.45 28.95
N VAL A 275 -22.24 8.17 29.23
CA VAL A 275 -22.76 7.52 30.44
C VAL A 275 -22.18 8.15 31.71
N ILE A 276 -20.87 8.43 31.73
CA ILE A 276 -20.20 9.06 32.88
C ILE A 276 -20.78 10.46 33.15
N ILE A 277 -20.88 11.30 32.12
CA ILE A 277 -21.42 12.66 32.22
C ILE A 277 -22.88 12.59 32.67
N ASN A 278 -23.67 11.70 32.09
CA ASN A 278 -25.06 11.51 32.44
C ASN A 278 -25.23 11.15 33.92
N ASN A 279 -24.50 10.14 34.41
CA ASN A 279 -24.58 9.72 35.80
C ASN A 279 -24.17 10.82 36.78
N SER A 280 -23.12 11.57 36.44
CA SER A 280 -22.67 12.72 37.25
C SER A 280 -23.73 13.83 37.30
N LEU A 281 -24.34 14.16 36.17
CA LEU A 281 -25.41 15.16 36.10
C LEU A 281 -26.69 14.71 36.80
N VAL A 282 -27.05 13.44 36.72
CA VAL A 282 -28.17 12.89 37.51
C VAL A 282 -27.91 13.14 38.99
N MET A 283 -26.72 12.79 39.49
CA MET A 283 -26.41 13.01 40.90
C MET A 283 -26.46 14.49 41.28
N SER A 284 -25.86 15.37 40.48
CA SER A 284 -25.93 16.83 40.68
C SER A 284 -27.37 17.35 40.68
N THR A 285 -28.26 16.80 39.84
CA THR A 285 -29.67 17.20 39.82
C THR A 285 -30.42 16.75 41.08
N LEU A 286 -30.07 15.59 41.63
CA LEU A 286 -30.68 15.07 42.86
C LEU A 286 -30.29 15.91 44.07
N GLU A 287 -29.03 16.31 44.19
CA GLU A 287 -28.54 17.21 45.25
C GLU A 287 -29.25 18.57 45.21
N ARG A 288 -29.56 19.08 43.99
CA ARG A 288 -30.19 20.38 43.78
C ARG A 288 -31.73 20.34 43.66
N THR A 289 -32.35 19.23 44.07
CA THR A 289 -33.81 19.03 43.95
C THR A 289 -34.61 20.14 44.63
N ARG A 290 -34.20 20.56 45.84
CA ARG A 290 -34.86 21.64 46.60
C ARG A 290 -34.76 22.98 45.88
N GLU A 291 -33.57 23.35 45.39
CA GLU A 291 -33.36 24.59 44.63
C GLU A 291 -34.28 24.64 43.40
N ILE A 292 -34.37 23.53 42.66
CA ILE A 292 -35.20 23.41 41.45
C ILE A 292 -36.69 23.48 41.79
N GLY A 293 -37.11 22.84 42.89
CA GLY A 293 -38.48 22.90 43.39
C GLY A 293 -38.89 24.32 43.79
N THR A 294 -38.01 25.06 44.46
CA THR A 294 -38.24 26.47 44.84
C THR A 294 -38.30 27.38 43.61
N MET A 295 -37.39 27.20 42.64
CA MET A 295 -37.45 27.94 41.36
C MET A 295 -38.79 27.70 40.66
N ARG A 296 -39.28 26.46 40.66
CA ARG A 296 -40.60 26.12 40.09
C ARG A 296 -41.77 26.71 40.88
N ALA A 297 -41.67 26.83 42.20
CA ALA A 297 -42.71 27.43 43.04
C ALA A 297 -42.86 28.94 42.80
N ILE A 298 -41.76 29.63 42.50
CA ILE A 298 -41.73 31.07 42.16
C ILE A 298 -42.17 31.33 40.70
N GLY A 299 -42.39 30.27 39.90
CA GLY A 299 -42.96 30.36 38.55
C GLY A 299 -42.00 30.04 37.40
N ALA A 300 -40.81 29.49 37.68
CA ALA A 300 -39.90 29.05 36.62
C ALA A 300 -40.55 27.95 35.75
N GLN A 301 -40.60 28.21 34.44
CA GLN A 301 -41.14 27.24 33.47
C GLN A 301 -40.16 26.08 33.25
N ARG A 302 -40.69 24.91 32.88
CA ARG A 302 -39.87 23.72 32.53
C ARG A 302 -38.81 24.03 31.46
N GLY A 303 -39.15 24.89 30.48
CA GLY A 303 -38.24 25.32 29.44
C GLY A 303 -37.07 26.18 29.96
N PHE A 304 -37.29 26.97 31.01
CA PHE A 304 -36.23 27.75 31.65
C PHE A 304 -35.22 26.82 32.34
N ILE A 305 -35.70 25.84 33.11
CA ILE A 305 -34.85 24.84 33.79
C ILE A 305 -34.07 24.02 32.76
N MET A 306 -34.73 23.56 31.69
CA MET A 306 -34.04 22.84 30.60
C MET A 306 -32.92 23.69 29.97
N ARG A 307 -33.19 24.96 29.65
CA ARG A 307 -32.17 25.86 29.07
C ARG A 307 -31.03 26.13 30.04
N MET A 308 -31.31 26.29 31.33
CA MET A 308 -30.29 26.48 32.36
C MET A 308 -29.28 25.31 32.34
N PHE A 309 -29.76 24.06 32.41
CA PHE A 309 -28.90 22.88 32.36
C PHE A 309 -28.13 22.74 31.04
N LEU A 310 -28.78 23.05 29.90
CA LEU A 310 -28.13 23.01 28.59
C LEU A 310 -27.05 24.08 28.45
N VAL A 311 -27.26 25.28 29.00
CA VAL A 311 -26.26 26.36 29.00
C VAL A 311 -25.10 26.02 29.93
N GLU A 312 -25.40 25.54 31.14
CA GLU A 312 -24.38 25.09 32.11
C GLU A 312 -23.49 24.01 31.49
N THR A 313 -24.10 22.97 30.92
CA THR A 313 -23.35 21.91 30.24
C THR A 313 -22.62 22.44 29.01
N GLY A 314 -23.26 23.28 28.20
CA GLY A 314 -22.66 23.85 26.99
C GLY A 314 -21.40 24.66 27.30
N VAL A 315 -21.43 25.46 28.37
CA VAL A 315 -20.27 26.22 28.86
C VAL A 315 -19.19 25.26 29.36
N LEU A 316 -19.55 24.27 30.18
CA LEU A 316 -18.61 23.24 30.66
C LEU A 316 -17.94 22.50 29.50
N SER A 317 -18.72 22.04 28.52
CA SER A 317 -18.21 21.34 27.33
C SER A 317 -17.37 22.23 26.44
N PHE A 318 -17.69 23.52 26.31
CA PHE A 318 -16.88 24.46 25.53
C PHE A 318 -15.53 24.73 26.21
N VAL A 319 -15.53 25.00 27.52
CA VAL A 319 -14.31 25.30 28.29
C VAL A 319 -13.41 24.08 28.39
N PHE A 320 -13.93 22.95 28.87
CA PHE A 320 -13.14 21.73 29.03
C PHE A 320 -12.84 21.04 27.70
N GLY A 321 -13.74 21.14 26.71
CA GLY A 321 -13.47 20.70 25.34
C GLY A 321 -12.38 21.53 24.67
N GLY A 322 -12.35 22.84 24.90
CA GLY A 322 -11.28 23.73 24.46
C GLY A 322 -9.93 23.39 25.12
N LEU A 323 -9.92 23.21 26.44
CA LEU A 323 -8.72 22.77 27.17
C LEU A 323 -8.23 21.40 26.69
N GLY A 324 -9.13 20.43 26.50
CA GLY A 324 -8.81 19.12 25.95
C GLY A 324 -8.25 19.20 24.53
N ALA A 325 -8.82 20.05 23.67
CA ALA A 325 -8.32 20.30 22.33
C ALA A 325 -6.92 20.94 22.34
N LEU A 326 -6.66 21.88 23.26
CA LEU A 326 -5.34 22.48 23.43
C LEU A 326 -4.29 21.46 23.89
N LEU A 327 -4.61 20.66 24.92
CA LEU A 327 -3.72 19.60 25.40
C LEU A 327 -3.46 18.55 24.32
N GLY A 328 -4.52 18.11 23.63
CA GLY A 328 -4.42 17.17 22.51
C GLY A 328 -3.59 17.73 21.36
N SER A 329 -3.72 19.03 21.07
CA SER A 329 -2.88 19.71 20.07
C SER A 329 -1.41 19.72 20.48
N GLY A 330 -1.12 20.00 21.75
CA GLY A 330 0.25 19.96 22.28
C GLY A 330 0.88 18.58 22.16
N ILE A 331 0.13 17.52 22.47
CA ILE A 331 0.56 16.14 22.29
C ILE A 331 0.80 15.84 20.80
N MET A 332 -0.12 16.26 19.92
CA MET A 332 0.04 16.06 18.47
C MET A 332 1.24 16.80 17.90
N MET A 333 1.54 18.01 18.38
CA MET A 333 2.74 18.75 18.00
C MET A 333 4.01 18.03 18.44
N ALA A 334 4.04 17.50 19.67
CA ALA A 334 5.16 16.68 20.13
C ALA A 334 5.31 15.41 19.27
N LEU A 335 4.21 14.70 19.01
CA LEU A 335 4.23 13.51 18.15
C LEU A 335 4.62 13.83 16.70
N ASN A 336 4.26 15.00 16.18
CA ASN A 336 4.68 15.47 14.87
C ASN A 336 6.20 15.76 14.83
N GLN A 337 6.79 16.23 15.92
CA GLN A 337 8.23 16.47 15.97
C GLN A 337 9.04 15.16 16.13
N TYR A 338 8.63 14.28 17.03
CA TYR A 338 9.37 13.05 17.32
C TYR A 338 9.04 11.91 16.33
N GLY A 339 7.83 11.90 15.79
CA GLY A 339 7.29 10.84 14.94
C GLY A 339 6.92 9.59 15.76
N ILE A 340 5.84 8.91 15.36
CA ILE A 340 5.45 7.63 15.95
C ILE A 340 6.30 6.54 15.30
N ALA A 341 7.19 5.92 16.07
CA ALA A 341 8.06 4.86 15.56
C ALA A 341 7.26 3.63 15.12
N ALA A 342 7.61 3.09 13.96
CA ALA A 342 7.09 1.80 13.53
C ALA A 342 7.64 0.70 14.44
N TRP A 343 6.75 -0.14 14.96
CA TRP A 343 7.08 -1.27 15.83
C TRP A 343 7.37 -2.56 15.06
N ASP A 344 6.94 -2.64 13.80
CA ASP A 344 7.15 -3.79 12.95
C ASP A 344 7.29 -3.40 11.48
N ARG A 345 7.74 -4.36 10.66
CA ARG A 345 8.01 -4.17 9.22
C ARG A 345 6.75 -3.86 8.41
N ILE A 346 5.58 -4.32 8.87
CA ILE A 346 4.30 -3.98 8.23
C ILE A 346 3.99 -2.51 8.49
N THR A 347 4.17 -2.04 9.73
CA THR A 347 3.95 -0.63 10.07
C THR A 347 4.91 0.30 9.33
N VAL A 348 6.17 -0.09 9.09
CA VAL A 348 7.11 0.69 8.25
C VAL A 348 6.54 0.94 6.84
N PHE A 349 5.95 -0.09 6.23
CA PHE A 349 5.28 0.04 4.95
C PHE A 349 4.08 0.99 5.02
N MET A 350 3.24 0.80 6.03
CA MET A 350 2.03 1.59 6.22
C MET A 350 2.32 3.07 6.49
N PHE A 351 3.40 3.37 7.20
CA PHE A 351 3.84 4.73 7.51
C PHE A 351 4.63 5.36 6.37
N ALA A 352 4.89 4.61 5.29
CA ALA A 352 5.81 4.99 4.21
C ALA A 352 7.22 5.34 4.73
N GLY A 353 7.61 4.76 5.86
CA GLY A 353 8.88 5.03 6.51
C GLY A 353 8.96 4.57 7.95
N PRO A 354 10.10 4.83 8.63
CA PRO A 354 10.34 4.36 9.99
C PRO A 354 9.47 5.07 11.03
N ARG A 355 8.87 6.22 10.68
CA ARG A 355 8.07 7.04 11.58
C ARG A 355 6.86 7.64 10.88
N LEU A 356 5.71 7.65 11.56
CA LEU A 356 4.51 8.39 11.13
C LEU A 356 4.50 9.78 11.76
N TYR A 357 4.28 10.78 10.92
CA TYR A 357 4.17 12.18 11.33
C TYR A 357 2.69 12.61 11.25
N PRO A 358 1.96 12.66 12.38
CA PRO A 358 0.57 13.09 12.37
C PRO A 358 0.48 14.58 12.07
N GLU A 359 -0.36 14.97 11.11
CA GLU A 359 -0.63 16.38 10.81
C GLU A 359 -1.93 16.84 11.45
N LEU A 360 -1.88 18.01 12.09
CA LEU A 360 -3.03 18.63 12.71
C LEU A 360 -3.54 19.80 11.86
N LEU A 361 -4.57 19.56 11.05
CA LEU A 361 -5.26 20.63 10.34
C LEU A 361 -6.26 21.34 11.28
N PRO A 362 -6.44 22.67 11.17
CA PRO A 362 -7.39 23.42 11.99
C PRO A 362 -8.82 22.88 11.94
N LYS A 363 -9.24 22.33 10.79
CA LYS A 363 -10.55 21.68 10.62
C LYS A 363 -10.80 20.57 11.64
N HIS A 364 -9.78 19.81 12.03
CA HIS A 364 -9.91 18.71 12.98
C HIS A 364 -10.21 19.21 14.39
N LEU A 365 -9.68 20.37 14.77
CA LEU A 365 -9.95 21.00 16.06
C LEU A 365 -11.41 21.46 16.17
N PHE A 366 -11.93 22.11 15.13
CA PHE A 366 -13.33 22.54 15.10
C PHE A 366 -14.30 21.35 15.12
N VAL A 367 -13.99 20.28 14.38
CA VAL A 367 -14.80 19.06 14.40
C VAL A 367 -14.75 18.39 15.78
N ALA A 368 -13.57 18.26 16.39
CA ALA A 368 -13.42 17.66 17.72
C ALA A 368 -14.20 18.46 18.79
N LEU A 369 -14.07 19.79 18.79
CA LEU A 369 -14.81 20.67 19.69
C LEU A 369 -16.32 20.53 19.49
N GLY A 370 -16.78 20.51 18.23
CA GLY A 370 -18.19 20.31 17.90
C GLY A 370 -18.73 18.97 18.41
N VAL A 371 -17.96 17.88 18.26
CA VAL A 371 -18.35 16.56 18.77
C VAL A 371 -18.41 16.54 20.30
N ILE A 372 -17.46 17.16 21.00
CA ILE A 372 -17.47 17.22 22.48
C ILE A 372 -18.70 17.98 22.99
N ILE A 373 -19.00 19.14 22.39
CA ILE A 373 -20.20 19.92 22.74
C ILE A 373 -21.46 19.11 22.47
N PHE A 374 -21.52 18.41 21.32
CA PHE A 374 -22.65 17.55 20.99
C PHE A 374 -22.84 16.43 22.02
N VAL A 375 -21.78 15.71 22.37
CA VAL A 375 -21.84 14.61 23.35
C VAL A 375 -22.23 15.14 24.73
N GLY A 376 -21.67 16.27 25.16
CA GLY A 376 -22.04 16.92 26.41
C GLY A 376 -23.53 17.26 26.47
N LEU A 377 -24.03 17.98 25.47
CA LEU A 377 -25.45 18.34 25.38
C LEU A 377 -26.37 17.12 25.30
N ALA A 378 -26.00 16.09 24.53
CA ALA A 378 -26.75 14.85 24.41
C ALA A 378 -26.85 14.12 25.77
N SER A 379 -25.76 14.11 26.54
CA SER A 379 -25.70 13.51 27.88
C SER A 379 -26.65 14.20 28.85
N THR A 380 -26.83 15.52 28.73
CA THR A 380 -27.67 16.36 29.60
C THR A 380 -29.16 16.24 29.33
N LEU A 381 -29.58 15.73 28.16
CA LEU A 381 -31.01 15.65 27.82
C LEU A 381 -31.83 14.84 28.82
N TYR A 382 -31.28 13.73 29.33
CA TYR A 382 -31.98 12.89 30.29
C TYR A 382 -32.04 13.50 31.71
N PRO A 383 -30.91 13.91 32.33
CA PRO A 383 -30.92 14.57 33.64
C PRO A 383 -31.73 15.87 33.65
N ALA A 384 -31.60 16.70 32.61
CA ALA A 384 -32.37 17.94 32.52
C ALA A 384 -33.87 17.66 32.43
N ARG A 385 -34.29 16.62 31.70
CA ARG A 385 -35.70 16.19 31.66
C ARG A 385 -36.18 15.72 33.04
N LEU A 386 -35.35 14.99 33.79
CA LEU A 386 -35.64 14.59 35.16
C LEU A 386 -35.83 15.82 36.06
N ALA A 387 -34.92 16.80 35.99
CA ALA A 387 -35.00 18.05 36.73
C ALA A 387 -36.29 18.84 36.44
N THR A 388 -36.72 18.91 35.17
CA THR A 388 -37.98 19.60 34.84
C THR A 388 -39.24 18.95 35.42
N ARG A 389 -39.17 17.68 35.84
CA ARG A 389 -40.29 16.91 36.40
C ARG A 389 -40.42 17.03 37.92
N ILE A 390 -39.41 17.55 38.62
CA ILE A 390 -39.43 17.77 40.07
C ILE A 390 -40.60 18.70 40.43
N ALA A 391 -41.52 18.26 41.30
CA ALA A 391 -42.71 19.03 41.64
C ALA A 391 -42.39 20.16 42.65
N PRO A 392 -43.10 21.32 42.60
CA PRO A 392 -42.87 22.42 43.54
C PRO A 392 -43.15 22.02 45.00
N VAL A 393 -44.09 21.09 45.21
CA VAL A 393 -44.45 20.56 46.54
C VAL A 393 -43.28 19.86 47.22
N VAL A 394 -42.31 19.33 46.47
CA VAL A 394 -41.11 18.67 47.01
C VAL A 394 -40.18 19.68 47.69
N ALA A 395 -40.26 20.97 47.33
CA ALA A 395 -39.55 22.03 48.06
C ALA A 395 -40.28 22.50 49.32
N MET A 396 -41.52 22.06 49.55
CA MET A 396 -42.36 22.45 50.69
C MET A 396 -42.58 21.31 51.70
N GLN A 397 -42.12 20.09 51.40
CA GLN A 397 -42.15 18.97 52.33
C GLN A 397 -40.82 18.92 53.08
N ASP A 398 -40.86 19.19 54.39
CA ASP A 398 -39.73 19.03 55.30
C ASP A 398 -39.29 17.55 55.40
N GLU A 399 -38.00 17.36 55.69
CA GLU A 399 -37.46 16.12 56.27
C GLU A 399 -38.18 15.84 57.60
N GLU A 400 -39.01 14.79 57.66
CA GLU A 400 -39.17 14.01 58.89
C GLU A 400 -38.07 12.96 59.00
#